data_AF-A0A7W1G8K4-F1
#
_entry.id   AF-A0A7W1G8K4-F1
#
_cell.length_a   1.000
_cell.length_b   1.000
_cell.length_c   1.000
_cell.angle_alpha   90.00
_cell.angle_beta   90.00
_cell.angle_gamma   90.00
#
_symmetry.space_group_name_H-M   'P 1'
#
loop_
_entity.id
_entity.type
_entity.pdbx_description
1 polymer ?
#
loop_
_entity_poly.entity_id
_entity_poly.type
_entity_poly.pdbx_seq_one_letter_code
_entity_poly.pdbx_strand_id
1 'polypeptide(L)'
;MNCEKCQELVSDFLDGTLAIEDQALFTQHLGACLSCADVRDEMQAIVGVARAERGQHASPPNERALWLRIRNTIEAELDADRRAARVSAGAHESFWARLMGKRWELSLPQMVMAVAATVVSVSLVTTLGVQSFRDRQTLATEVSSRQTAGNQPREMVMDSFYRRGFVRKVDIDYLNQRVDQRKANWNPQMRAAFDRSMVVIDQVVSDSLSELEHNPQDEVSEEMLNAALRDKMKLLQEFSEY
;
A
#
# COMPACT_ATOMS: atom_id res chain seq x y z
N MET A 1 -17.30 15.88 21.09
CA MET A 1 -16.27 14.87 21.46
C MET A 1 -16.23 14.73 22.97
N ASN A 2 -16.01 13.52 23.51
CA ASN A 2 -15.81 13.28 24.95
C ASN A 2 -14.32 13.39 25.33
N CYS A 3 -14.01 13.44 26.63
CA CYS A 3 -12.63 13.61 27.09
C CYS A 3 -11.71 12.43 26.72
N GLU A 4 -12.24 11.21 26.72
CA GLU A 4 -11.50 10.00 26.34
C GLU A 4 -10.99 10.06 24.90
N LYS A 5 -11.90 10.28 23.94
CA LYS A 5 -11.52 10.49 22.53
C LYS A 5 -10.63 11.71 22.36
N CYS A 6 -10.83 12.77 23.14
CA CYS A 6 -9.93 13.92 23.10
C CYS A 6 -8.49 13.52 23.47
N GLN A 7 -8.31 12.77 24.55
CA GLN A 7 -6.99 12.38 25.05
C GLN A 7 -6.27 11.43 24.09
N GLU A 8 -6.98 10.50 23.45
CA GLU A 8 -6.42 9.62 22.42
C GLU A 8 -5.82 10.41 21.25
N LEU A 9 -6.50 11.48 20.83
CA LEU A 9 -6.10 12.28 19.68
C LEU A 9 -4.98 13.31 19.98
N VAL A 10 -4.58 13.49 21.24
CA VAL A 10 -3.54 14.48 21.61
C VAL A 10 -2.20 14.14 20.95
N SER A 11 -1.81 12.86 20.90
CA SER A 11 -0.54 12.45 20.28
C SER A 11 -0.57 12.76 18.78
N ASP A 12 -1.61 12.34 18.08
CA ASP A 12 -1.76 12.57 16.64
C ASP A 12 -1.82 14.07 16.29
N PHE A 13 -2.43 14.87 17.16
CA PHE A 13 -2.42 16.33 17.02
C PHE A 13 -1.01 16.91 17.16
N LEU A 14 -0.23 16.49 18.15
CA LEU A 14 1.15 16.98 18.38
C LEU A 14 2.13 16.49 17.31
N ASP A 15 1.88 15.31 16.75
CA ASP A 15 2.65 14.72 15.65
C ASP A 15 2.24 15.29 14.27
N GLY A 16 1.13 16.03 14.19
CA GLY A 16 0.61 16.62 12.96
C GLY A 16 -0.06 15.63 12.02
N THR A 17 -0.46 14.47 12.53
CA THR A 17 -1.12 13.38 11.80
C THR A 17 -2.64 13.38 11.96
N LEU A 18 -3.19 14.23 12.84
CA LEU A 18 -4.63 14.33 13.06
C LEU A 18 -5.37 14.81 11.80
N ALA A 19 -6.42 14.09 11.42
CA ALA A 19 -7.28 14.43 10.28
C ALA A 19 -7.94 15.81 10.46
N ILE A 20 -8.16 16.53 9.35
CA ILE A 20 -8.67 17.91 9.36
C ILE A 20 -10.07 17.98 10.00
N GLU A 21 -10.89 16.96 9.78
CA GLU A 21 -12.23 16.83 10.33
C GLU A 21 -12.20 16.73 11.86
N ASP A 22 -11.26 15.95 12.39
CA ASP A 22 -11.09 15.75 13.83
C ASP A 22 -10.40 16.95 14.49
N GLN A 23 -9.54 17.69 13.78
CA GLN A 23 -8.87 18.89 14.31
C GLN A 23 -9.87 19.96 14.78
N ALA A 24 -10.94 20.20 14.03
CA ALA A 24 -11.95 21.20 14.40
C ALA A 24 -12.70 20.81 15.68
N LEU A 25 -13.11 19.55 15.78
CA LEU A 25 -13.79 19.01 16.97
C LEU A 25 -12.87 18.95 18.19
N PHE A 26 -11.59 18.63 17.97
CA PHE A 26 -10.54 18.62 18.97
C PHE A 26 -10.28 20.02 19.54
N THR A 27 -10.06 21.00 18.67
CA THR A 27 -9.82 22.40 19.07
C THR A 27 -11.04 22.99 19.80
N GLN A 28 -12.25 22.66 19.33
CA GLN A 28 -13.48 23.04 20.03
C GLN A 28 -13.55 22.44 21.44
N HIS A 29 -13.20 21.16 21.61
CA HIS A 29 -13.20 20.52 22.92
C HIS A 29 -12.14 21.11 23.86
N LEU A 30 -10.93 21.37 23.36
CA LEU A 30 -9.87 22.02 24.15
C LEU A 30 -10.27 23.42 24.64
N GLY A 31 -11.04 24.17 23.83
CA GLY A 31 -11.57 25.46 24.25
C GLY A 31 -12.65 25.38 25.34
N ALA A 32 -13.31 24.23 25.49
CA ALA A 32 -14.40 24.03 26.44
C ALA A 32 -14.00 23.22 27.69
N CYS A 33 -12.90 22.46 27.64
CA CYS A 33 -12.49 21.52 28.66
C CYS A 33 -11.05 21.80 29.13
N LEU A 34 -10.92 22.46 30.27
CA LEU A 34 -9.62 22.85 30.84
C LEU A 34 -8.71 21.64 31.11
N SER A 35 -9.25 20.53 31.62
CA SER A 35 -8.44 19.34 31.90
C SER A 35 -7.82 18.72 30.65
N CYS A 36 -8.50 18.77 29.50
CA CYS A 36 -7.93 18.29 28.25
C CYS A 36 -6.92 19.31 27.66
N ALA A 37 -7.14 20.61 27.89
CA ALA A 37 -6.16 21.64 27.53
C ALA A 37 -4.85 21.46 28.32
N ASP A 38 -4.95 21.21 29.63
CA ASP A 38 -3.79 20.96 30.50
C ASP A 38 -2.98 19.75 30.02
N VAL A 39 -3.64 18.62 29.70
CA VAL A 39 -2.96 17.42 29.14
C VAL A 39 -2.23 17.74 27.84
N ARG A 40 -2.85 18.52 26.95
CA ARG A 40 -2.21 18.94 25.68
C ARG A 40 -0.99 19.82 25.95
N ASP A 41 -1.08 20.78 26.87
CA ASP A 41 0.02 21.66 27.22
C ASP A 41 1.18 20.90 27.90
N GLU A 42 0.88 19.95 28.78
CA GLU A 42 1.89 19.07 29.40
C GLU A 42 2.62 18.22 28.37
N MET A 43 1.89 17.54 27.46
CA MET A 43 2.51 16.76 26.39
C MET A 43 3.33 17.64 25.45
N GLN A 44 2.84 18.83 25.11
CA GLN A 44 3.58 19.80 24.31
C GLN A 44 4.87 20.27 24.99
N ALA A 45 4.86 20.45 26.31
CA ALA A 45 6.05 20.78 27.08
C ALA A 45 7.10 19.65 27.03
N ILE A 46 6.67 18.39 27.19
CA ILE A 46 7.56 17.21 27.07
C ILE A 46 8.20 17.15 25.68
N VAL A 47 7.40 17.31 24.62
CA VAL A 47 7.89 17.35 23.24
C VAL A 47 8.88 18.51 23.04
N GLY A 48 8.59 19.67 23.62
CA GLY A 48 9.48 20.83 23.60
C GLY A 48 10.86 20.52 24.19
N VAL A 49 10.90 19.90 25.37
CA VAL A 49 12.15 19.47 26.02
C VAL A 49 12.88 18.44 25.17
N ALA A 50 12.19 17.40 24.69
CA ALA A 50 12.81 16.37 23.85
C ALA A 50 13.41 16.93 22.55
N ARG A 51 12.79 17.97 21.97
CA ARG A 51 13.32 18.68 20.79
C ARG A 51 14.54 19.54 21.13
N ALA A 52 14.55 20.21 22.28
CA ALA A 52 15.68 21.01 22.74
C ALA A 52 16.92 20.15 23.06
N GLU A 53 16.69 18.94 23.60
CA GLU A 53 17.74 17.97 23.92
C GLU A 53 18.16 17.11 22.72
N ARG A 54 17.55 17.31 21.55
CA ARG A 54 17.89 16.58 20.33
C ARG A 54 19.35 16.86 19.93
N GLY A 55 20.13 15.80 19.81
CA GLY A 55 21.56 15.88 19.46
C GLY A 55 22.52 15.97 20.66
N GLN A 56 22.01 16.07 21.89
CA GLN A 56 22.82 16.01 23.12
C GLN A 56 23.07 14.57 23.59
N HIS A 57 22.61 13.57 22.82
CA HIS A 57 22.87 12.17 23.10
C HIS A 57 24.35 11.86 22.91
N ALA A 58 24.97 11.17 23.87
CA ALA A 58 26.32 10.66 23.71
C ALA A 58 26.38 9.77 22.45
N SER A 59 27.33 10.05 21.55
CA SER A 59 27.53 9.20 20.37
C SER A 59 27.71 7.75 20.80
N PRO A 60 27.02 6.79 20.16
CA PRO A 60 27.21 5.38 20.47
C PRO A 60 28.67 4.99 20.23
N PRO A 61 29.23 4.07 21.04
CA PRO A 61 30.59 3.60 20.85
C PRO A 61 30.74 3.02 19.45
N ASN A 62 31.76 3.51 18.72
CA ASN A 62 32.07 3.09 17.36
C ASN A 62 30.93 3.32 16.34
N GLU A 63 30.41 4.55 16.32
CA GLU A 63 29.38 5.03 15.39
C GLU A 63 29.62 4.62 13.92
N ARG A 64 30.87 4.67 13.45
CA ARG A 64 31.21 4.27 12.07
C ARG A 64 30.92 2.80 11.80
N ALA A 65 31.30 1.90 12.70
CA ALA A 65 31.05 0.47 12.52
C ALA A 65 29.56 0.15 12.61
N LEU A 66 28.83 0.83 13.49
CA LEU A 66 27.38 0.69 13.62
C LEU A 66 26.67 1.13 12.33
N TRP A 67 27.02 2.28 11.76
CA TRP A 67 26.45 2.75 10.50
C TRP A 67 26.78 1.84 9.32
N LEU A 68 28.01 1.30 9.26
CA LEU A 68 28.37 0.32 8.24
C LEU A 68 27.52 -0.94 8.36
N ARG A 69 27.28 -1.42 9.60
CA ARG A 69 26.42 -2.58 9.83
C ARG A 69 24.98 -2.31 9.42
N ILE A 70 24.39 -1.19 9.84
CA ILE A 70 23.03 -0.79 9.46
C ILE A 70 22.91 -0.73 7.93
N ARG A 71 23.86 -0.06 7.27
CA ARG A 71 23.89 0.03 5.81
C ARG A 71 23.90 -1.34 5.15
N ASN A 72 24.81 -2.22 5.57
CA ASN A 72 24.92 -3.56 5.01
C ASN A 72 23.64 -4.38 5.23
N THR A 73 22.99 -4.25 6.39
CA THR A 73 21.72 -4.93 6.67
C THR A 73 20.61 -4.42 5.75
N ILE A 74 20.45 -3.10 5.60
CA ILE A 74 19.45 -2.52 4.70
C ILE A 74 19.70 -2.93 3.25
N GLU A 75 20.95 -2.86 2.79
CA GLU A 75 21.33 -3.27 1.43
C GLU A 75 21.04 -4.76 1.19
N ALA A 76 21.32 -5.61 2.19
CA ALA A 76 21.02 -7.04 2.10
C ALA A 76 19.51 -7.34 2.06
N GLU A 77 18.70 -6.62 2.85
CA GLU A 77 17.23 -6.73 2.83
C GLU A 77 16.66 -6.29 1.48
N LEU A 78 17.11 -5.14 0.97
CA LEU A 78 16.71 -4.65 -0.36
C LEU A 78 17.09 -5.61 -1.47
N ASP A 79 18.27 -6.23 -1.40
CA ASP A 79 18.71 -7.23 -2.37
C ASP A 79 17.91 -8.54 -2.26
N ALA A 80 17.52 -8.95 -1.05
CA ALA A 80 16.63 -10.09 -0.84
C ALA A 80 15.25 -9.82 -1.45
N ASP A 81 14.67 -8.64 -1.21
CA ASP A 81 13.40 -8.22 -1.79
C ASP A 81 13.46 -8.16 -3.32
N ARG A 82 14.55 -7.62 -3.89
CA ARG A 82 14.77 -7.60 -5.35
C ARG A 82 14.89 -9.01 -5.92
N ARG A 83 15.55 -9.93 -5.23
CA ARG A 83 15.65 -11.33 -5.65
C ARG A 83 14.29 -12.02 -5.59
N ALA A 84 13.52 -11.81 -4.52
CA ALA A 84 12.17 -12.32 -4.40
C ALA A 84 11.25 -11.79 -5.52
N ALA A 85 11.34 -10.49 -5.82
CA ALA A 85 10.61 -9.86 -6.91
C ALA A 85 11.01 -10.38 -8.30
N ARG A 86 12.29 -10.72 -8.53
CA ARG A 86 12.72 -11.33 -9.81
C ARG A 86 12.18 -12.74 -10.00
N VAL A 87 12.10 -13.52 -8.92
CA VAL A 87 11.54 -14.88 -8.96
C VAL A 87 10.04 -14.86 -9.28
N SER A 88 9.28 -13.91 -8.72
CA SER A 88 7.87 -13.74 -9.04
C SER A 88 7.63 -13.12 -10.42
N ALA A 89 8.46 -12.16 -10.85
CA ALA A 89 8.35 -11.54 -12.18
C ALA A 89 8.60 -12.54 -13.34
N GLY A 90 9.57 -13.45 -13.19
CA GLY A 90 9.85 -14.48 -14.20
C GLY A 90 8.71 -15.50 -14.40
N ALA A 91 7.88 -15.70 -13.38
CA ALA A 91 6.70 -16.55 -13.48
C ALA A 91 5.56 -15.85 -14.25
N HIS A 92 5.39 -14.53 -14.10
CA HIS A 92 4.32 -13.77 -14.75
C HIS A 92 4.65 -13.35 -16.19
N GLU A 93 5.91 -13.06 -16.51
CA GLU A 93 6.33 -12.77 -17.91
C GLU A 93 6.20 -13.99 -18.82
N SER A 94 6.46 -15.21 -18.33
CA SER A 94 6.34 -16.46 -19.09
C SER A 94 4.92 -16.71 -19.60
N PHE A 95 3.90 -16.33 -18.83
CA PHE A 95 2.50 -16.52 -19.22
C PHE A 95 2.04 -15.46 -20.23
N TRP A 96 2.29 -14.18 -19.96
CA TRP A 96 1.88 -13.08 -20.84
C TRP A 96 2.64 -13.05 -22.16
N ALA A 97 3.94 -13.34 -22.16
CA ALA A 97 4.74 -13.43 -23.39
C ALA A 97 4.30 -14.62 -24.27
N ARG A 98 3.85 -15.72 -23.68
CA ARG A 98 3.35 -16.90 -24.40
C ARG A 98 1.93 -16.69 -24.97
N LEU A 99 1.13 -15.84 -24.34
CA LEU A 99 -0.20 -15.46 -24.82
C LEU A 99 -0.15 -14.39 -25.93
N MET A 100 0.72 -13.38 -25.80
CA MET A 100 0.87 -12.28 -26.76
C MET A 100 1.81 -12.58 -27.93
N GLY A 101 2.70 -13.58 -27.81
CA GLY A 101 3.65 -13.94 -28.87
C GLY A 101 3.04 -14.69 -30.08
N LYS A 102 1.78 -15.14 -29.99
CA LYS A 102 1.06 -15.71 -31.13
C LYS A 102 0.22 -14.62 -31.78
N ARG A 103 0.66 -14.14 -32.94
CA ARG A 103 -0.09 -13.22 -33.81
C ARG A 103 -1.41 -13.88 -34.20
N TRP A 104 -2.53 -13.37 -33.67
CA TRP A 104 -3.87 -13.79 -34.05
C TRP A 104 -4.25 -13.09 -35.37
N GLU A 105 -3.92 -13.71 -36.50
CA GLU A 105 -4.58 -13.40 -37.77
C GLU A 105 -5.92 -14.13 -37.83
N LEU A 106 -6.92 -13.58 -37.13
CA LEU A 106 -8.29 -14.06 -37.20
C LEU A 106 -8.92 -13.62 -38.53
N SER A 107 -8.87 -14.51 -39.52
CA SER A 107 -9.63 -14.33 -40.75
C SER A 107 -11.13 -14.51 -40.48
N LEU A 108 -11.94 -13.68 -41.15
CA LEU A 108 -13.38 -13.52 -40.94
C LEU A 108 -14.28 -14.78 -41.01
N PRO A 109 -13.92 -15.94 -41.60
CA PRO A 109 -14.82 -17.11 -41.55
C PRO A 109 -14.78 -17.93 -40.24
N GLN A 110 -13.87 -17.68 -39.28
CA GLN A 110 -13.74 -18.52 -38.07
C GLN A 110 -14.62 -18.13 -36.86
N MET A 111 -15.37 -17.02 -36.92
CA MET A 111 -16.23 -16.58 -35.79
C MET A 111 -17.46 -17.47 -35.55
N VAL A 112 -17.95 -18.23 -36.54
CA VAL A 112 -19.20 -18.99 -36.44
C VAL A 112 -19.03 -20.33 -35.70
N MET A 113 -17.84 -20.94 -35.75
CA MET A 113 -17.57 -22.21 -35.06
C MET A 113 -17.19 -22.05 -33.59
N ALA A 114 -16.70 -20.87 -33.18
CA ALA A 114 -16.27 -20.62 -31.80
C ALA A 114 -17.44 -20.55 -30.81
N VAL A 115 -18.63 -20.09 -31.25
CA VAL A 115 -19.83 -19.97 -30.40
C VAL A 115 -20.38 -21.35 -29.99
N ALA A 116 -20.24 -22.36 -30.84
CA ALA A 116 -20.68 -23.72 -30.49
C ALA A 116 -19.76 -24.37 -29.44
N ALA A 117 -18.46 -24.08 -29.48
CA ALA A 117 -17.48 -24.67 -28.55
C ALA A 117 -17.56 -24.03 -27.15
N THR A 118 -17.84 -22.73 -27.04
CA THR A 118 -17.94 -22.04 -25.75
C THR A 118 -19.15 -22.50 -24.94
N VAL A 119 -20.28 -22.82 -25.58
CA VAL A 119 -21.48 -23.36 -24.91
C VAL A 119 -21.20 -24.74 -24.28
N VAL A 120 -20.42 -25.59 -24.95
CA VAL A 120 -20.05 -26.91 -24.42
C VAL A 120 -19.06 -26.80 -23.26
N SER A 121 -18.07 -25.91 -23.35
CA SER A 121 -17.09 -25.73 -22.26
C SER A 121 -17.69 -25.13 -20.99
N VAL A 122 -18.60 -24.15 -21.11
CA VAL A 122 -19.26 -23.54 -19.94
C VAL A 122 -20.16 -24.54 -19.22
N SER A 123 -20.83 -25.44 -19.95
CA SER A 123 -21.66 -26.50 -19.34
C SER A 123 -20.83 -27.57 -18.63
N LEU A 124 -19.60 -27.85 -19.10
CA LEU A 124 -18.72 -28.83 -18.47
C LEU A 124 -18.05 -28.29 -17.19
N VAL A 125 -17.66 -27.00 -17.19
CA VAL A 125 -17.09 -26.33 -16.01
C VAL A 125 -18.12 -26.19 -14.89
N THR A 126 -19.38 -25.91 -15.24
CA THR A 126 -20.46 -25.75 -14.25
C THR A 126 -20.81 -27.09 -13.57
N THR A 127 -20.75 -28.20 -14.29
CA THR A 127 -21.05 -29.53 -13.72
C THR A 127 -19.92 -30.08 -12.85
N LEU A 128 -18.66 -29.81 -13.21
CA LEU A 128 -17.49 -30.23 -12.40
C LEU A 128 -17.24 -29.32 -11.19
N GLY A 129 -17.50 -28.00 -11.30
CA GLY A 129 -17.30 -27.05 -10.21
C GLY A 129 -18.25 -27.24 -9.03
N VAL A 130 -19.49 -27.67 -9.27
CA VAL A 130 -20.49 -27.90 -8.21
C VAL A 130 -20.18 -29.17 -7.40
N GLN A 131 -19.53 -30.17 -8.01
CA GLN A 131 -19.15 -31.40 -7.29
C GLN A 131 -17.93 -31.20 -6.40
N SER A 132 -16.90 -30.46 -6.85
CA SER A 132 -15.70 -30.21 -6.04
C SER A 132 -15.93 -29.28 -4.84
N PHE A 133 -16.93 -28.39 -4.92
CA PHE A 133 -17.30 -27.52 -3.80
C PHE A 133 -18.01 -28.27 -2.67
N ARG A 134 -18.73 -29.36 -2.99
CA ARG A 134 -19.35 -30.23 -1.98
C ARG A 134 -18.33 -31.09 -1.24
N ASP A 135 -17.30 -31.60 -1.92
CA ASP A 135 -16.22 -32.38 -1.29
C ASP A 135 -15.26 -31.52 -0.44
N ARG A 136 -15.15 -30.21 -0.71
CA ARG A 136 -14.35 -29.30 0.12
C ARG A 136 -15.04 -28.89 1.43
N GLN A 137 -16.37 -28.91 1.49
CA GLN A 137 -17.11 -28.60 2.74
C GLN A 137 -17.00 -29.72 3.78
N THR A 138 -16.85 -30.98 3.37
CA THR A 138 -16.69 -32.11 4.32
C THR A 138 -15.29 -32.15 4.94
N LEU A 139 -14.25 -31.69 4.22
CA LEU A 139 -12.87 -31.61 4.74
C LEU A 139 -12.61 -30.36 5.60
N ALA A 140 -13.35 -29.28 5.41
CA ALA A 140 -13.19 -28.06 6.21
C ALA A 140 -13.73 -28.21 7.65
N THR A 141 -14.55 -29.22 7.93
CA THR A 141 -15.17 -29.41 9.25
C THR A 141 -14.25 -30.19 10.22
N GLU A 142 -13.24 -30.93 9.74
CA GLU A 142 -12.33 -31.69 10.62
C GLU A 142 -11.09 -30.91 11.08
N VAL A 143 -10.70 -29.83 10.39
CA VAL A 143 -9.46 -29.09 10.71
C VAL A 143 -9.69 -27.96 11.72
N SER A 144 -10.94 -27.55 11.98
CA SER A 144 -11.27 -26.46 12.92
C SER A 144 -11.18 -26.81 14.41
N SER A 145 -10.89 -28.05 14.80
CA SER A 145 -10.92 -28.47 16.22
C SER A 145 -9.55 -28.60 16.92
N ARG A 146 -8.45 -28.15 16.30
CA ARG A 146 -7.10 -28.34 16.88
C ARG A 146 -6.22 -27.11 17.10
N GLN A 147 -6.76 -25.90 17.09
CA GLN A 147 -5.99 -24.71 17.49
C GLN A 147 -6.76 -23.82 18.46
N THR A 148 -6.55 -24.11 19.76
CA THR A 148 -6.71 -23.14 20.84
C THR A 148 -5.34 -23.00 21.51
N ALA A 149 -4.68 -21.84 21.35
CA ALA A 149 -3.80 -21.20 22.34
C ALA A 149 -3.03 -20.04 21.70
N GLY A 150 -3.47 -18.80 21.95
CA GLY A 150 -2.75 -17.59 21.58
C GLY A 150 -3.67 -16.38 21.54
N ASN A 151 -4.06 -15.87 22.71
CA ASN A 151 -4.63 -14.52 22.82
C ASN A 151 -3.59 -13.52 22.31
N GLN A 152 -3.78 -12.99 21.10
CA GLN A 152 -3.18 -11.73 20.66
C GLN A 152 -4.29 -10.70 20.48
N PRO A 153 -4.12 -9.46 20.99
CA PRO A 153 -5.12 -8.42 20.84
C PRO A 153 -5.23 -8.05 19.36
N ARG A 154 -6.46 -8.15 18.85
CA ARG A 154 -6.83 -7.97 17.45
C ARG A 154 -7.03 -6.48 17.09
N GLU A 155 -6.20 -5.61 17.68
CA GLU A 155 -6.41 -4.15 17.72
C GLU A 155 -5.24 -3.36 17.09
N MET A 156 -4.40 -3.99 16.26
CA MET A 156 -3.20 -3.35 15.69
C MET A 156 -3.07 -3.39 14.16
N VAL A 157 -4.11 -3.87 13.45
CA VAL A 157 -4.07 -3.92 11.97
C VAL A 157 -4.46 -2.57 11.37
N MET A 158 -5.46 -1.89 11.95
CA MET A 158 -6.00 -0.64 11.41
C MET A 158 -5.00 0.53 11.47
N ASP A 159 -4.26 0.70 12.58
CA ASP A 159 -3.21 1.74 12.72
C ASP A 159 -2.08 1.57 11.68
N SER A 160 -1.73 0.33 11.34
CA SER A 160 -0.68 0.04 10.35
C SER A 160 -1.08 0.44 8.92
N PHE A 161 -2.36 0.28 8.55
CA PHE A 161 -2.88 0.66 7.24
C PHE A 161 -2.94 2.17 7.06
N TYR A 162 -3.48 2.90 8.04
CA TYR A 162 -3.57 4.36 7.99
C TYR A 162 -2.19 5.02 8.06
N ARG A 163 -1.30 4.57 8.95
CA ARG A 163 0.07 5.09 9.06
C ARG A 163 0.88 4.84 7.78
N ARG A 164 0.73 3.66 7.17
CA ARG A 164 1.44 3.32 5.93
C ARG A 164 0.81 3.98 4.69
N GLY A 165 -0.48 4.28 4.70
CA GLY A 165 -1.17 5.05 3.66
C GLY A 165 -0.78 6.53 3.68
N PHE A 166 -0.75 7.13 4.87
CA PHE A 166 -0.41 8.54 5.06
C PHE A 166 1.04 8.86 4.65
N VAL A 167 2.02 8.08 5.12
CA VAL A 167 3.43 8.26 4.77
C VAL A 167 3.63 8.14 3.25
N ARG A 168 3.01 7.15 2.60
CA ARG A 168 3.09 6.98 1.14
C ARG A 168 2.50 8.16 0.36
N LYS A 169 1.43 8.79 0.88
CA LYS A 169 0.79 9.93 0.22
C LYS A 169 1.68 11.19 0.27
N VAL A 170 2.29 11.46 1.41
CA VAL A 170 3.24 12.59 1.58
C VAL A 170 4.45 12.45 0.65
N ASP A 171 5.01 11.24 0.55
CA ASP A 171 6.16 10.97 -0.32
C ASP A 171 5.82 11.13 -1.81
N ILE A 172 4.64 10.68 -2.23
CA ILE A 172 4.14 10.83 -3.61
C ILE A 172 3.96 12.31 -3.96
N ASP A 173 3.38 13.11 -3.07
CA ASP A 173 3.13 14.54 -3.33
C ASP A 173 4.45 15.33 -3.45
N TYR A 174 5.42 15.06 -2.58
CA TYR A 174 6.76 15.65 -2.66
C TYR A 174 7.47 15.32 -3.98
N LEU A 175 7.46 14.05 -4.40
CA LEU A 175 8.11 13.62 -5.63
C LEU A 175 7.39 14.16 -6.88
N ASN A 176 6.06 14.21 -6.88
CA ASN A 176 5.27 14.85 -7.93
C ASN A 176 5.69 16.30 -8.14
N GLN A 177 5.78 17.07 -7.05
CA GLN A 177 6.17 18.48 -7.12
C GLN A 177 7.57 18.67 -7.72
N ARG A 178 8.52 17.80 -7.37
CA ARG A 178 9.88 17.81 -7.96
C ARG A 178 9.88 17.46 -9.43
N VAL A 179 9.13 16.44 -9.82
CA VAL A 179 8.98 16.03 -11.22
C VAL A 179 8.40 17.20 -12.03
N ASP A 180 7.34 17.86 -11.56
CA ASP A 180 6.71 18.96 -12.26
C ASP A 180 7.64 20.16 -12.46
N GLN A 181 8.45 20.50 -11.46
CA GLN A 181 9.46 21.56 -11.57
C GLN A 181 10.50 21.27 -12.67
N ARG A 182 10.86 19.99 -12.84
CA ARG A 182 11.88 19.56 -13.82
C ARG A 182 11.31 19.25 -15.19
N LYS A 183 10.02 18.94 -15.27
CA LYS A 183 9.30 18.60 -16.51
C LYS A 183 9.47 19.66 -17.59
N ALA A 184 9.62 20.93 -17.20
CA ALA A 184 9.93 22.05 -18.09
C ALA A 184 11.23 21.83 -18.91
N ASN A 185 12.23 21.18 -18.33
CA ASN A 185 13.54 20.95 -18.94
C ASN A 185 13.63 19.65 -19.74
N TRP A 186 12.62 18.78 -19.65
CA TRP A 186 12.62 17.51 -20.36
C TRP A 186 12.31 17.67 -21.84
N ASN A 187 12.86 16.75 -22.66
CA ASN A 187 12.49 16.65 -24.06
C ASN A 187 11.04 16.10 -24.21
N PRO A 188 10.38 16.32 -25.36
CA PRO A 188 8.98 15.91 -25.56
C PRO A 188 8.75 14.41 -25.42
N GLN A 189 9.72 13.58 -25.79
CA GLN A 189 9.61 12.12 -25.73
C GLN A 189 9.60 11.61 -24.29
N MET A 190 10.42 12.21 -23.41
CA MET A 190 10.48 11.88 -21.99
C MET A 190 9.20 12.28 -21.26
N ARG A 191 8.64 13.46 -21.56
CA ARG A 191 7.33 13.87 -21.03
C ARG A 191 6.23 12.90 -21.46
N ALA A 192 6.16 12.56 -22.75
CA ALA A 192 5.16 11.65 -23.27
C ALA A 192 5.31 10.20 -22.76
N ALA A 193 6.53 9.78 -22.38
CA ALA A 193 6.75 8.51 -21.71
C ALA A 193 6.23 8.55 -20.28
N PHE A 194 6.60 9.58 -19.51
CA PHE A 194 6.12 9.79 -18.15
C PHE A 194 4.59 9.86 -18.08
N ASP A 195 3.96 10.71 -18.92
CA ASP A 195 2.51 10.92 -18.90
C ASP A 195 1.74 9.63 -19.20
N ARG A 196 2.21 8.82 -20.15
CA ARG A 196 1.59 7.51 -20.44
C ARG A 196 1.71 6.54 -19.27
N SER A 197 2.90 6.44 -18.67
CA SER A 197 3.12 5.56 -17.51
C SER A 197 2.28 6.00 -16.31
N MET A 198 2.18 7.31 -16.06
CA MET A 198 1.41 7.87 -14.96
C MET A 198 -0.09 7.57 -15.12
N VAL A 199 -0.65 7.75 -16.32
CA VAL A 199 -2.07 7.45 -16.60
C VAL A 199 -2.40 5.99 -16.33
N VAL A 200 -1.54 5.06 -16.75
CA VAL A 200 -1.75 3.62 -16.52
C VAL A 200 -1.72 3.29 -15.03
N ILE A 201 -0.76 3.82 -14.29
CA ILE A 201 -0.63 3.57 -12.84
C ILE A 201 -1.82 4.18 -12.08
N ASP A 202 -2.20 5.41 -12.41
CA ASP A 202 -3.33 6.09 -11.77
C ASP A 202 -4.67 5.37 -12.02
N GLN A 203 -4.85 4.79 -13.21
CA GLN A 203 -6.02 3.96 -13.51
C GLN A 203 -6.07 2.72 -12.60
N VAL A 204 -4.95 1.99 -12.46
CA VAL A 204 -4.91 0.80 -11.58
C VAL A 204 -5.16 1.16 -10.12
N VAL A 205 -4.61 2.29 -9.64
CA VAL A 205 -4.89 2.78 -8.28
C VAL A 205 -6.38 3.09 -8.10
N SER A 206 -6.99 3.79 -9.06
CA SER A 206 -8.42 4.13 -9.01
C SER A 206 -9.30 2.89 -9.04
N ASP A 207 -9.00 1.93 -9.91
CA ASP A 207 -9.77 0.68 -10.05
C ASP A 207 -9.68 -0.15 -8.76
N SER A 208 -8.48 -0.27 -8.19
CA SER A 208 -8.26 -1.02 -6.95
C SER A 208 -8.95 -0.36 -5.74
N LEU A 209 -8.94 0.98 -5.66
CA LEU A 209 -9.67 1.71 -4.62
C LEU A 209 -11.18 1.55 -4.76
N SER A 210 -11.71 1.61 -5.99
CA SER A 210 -13.12 1.39 -6.26
C SER A 210 -13.56 -0.02 -5.84
N GLU A 211 -12.75 -1.05 -6.12
CA GLU A 211 -13.08 -2.42 -5.73
C GLU A 211 -13.03 -2.61 -4.21
N LEU A 212 -12.07 -1.99 -3.51
CA LEU A 212 -11.97 -2.01 -2.05
C LEU A 212 -13.12 -1.24 -1.35
N GLU A 213 -13.69 -0.23 -2.00
CA GLU A 213 -14.88 0.46 -1.49
C GLU A 213 -16.12 -0.47 -1.46
N HIS A 214 -16.25 -1.34 -2.47
CA HIS A 214 -17.34 -2.31 -2.56
C HIS A 214 -17.07 -3.59 -1.76
N ASN A 215 -15.80 -4.01 -1.68
CA ASN A 215 -15.35 -5.19 -0.96
C ASN A 215 -14.10 -4.90 -0.11
N PRO A 216 -14.26 -4.41 1.13
CA PRO A 216 -13.14 -3.97 1.98
C PRO A 216 -12.18 -5.08 2.43
N GLN A 217 -12.51 -6.35 2.20
CA GLN A 217 -11.67 -7.50 2.55
C GLN A 217 -11.14 -8.23 1.30
N ASP A 218 -11.18 -7.59 0.13
CA ASP A 218 -10.58 -8.16 -1.08
C ASP A 218 -9.05 -8.06 -1.05
N GLU A 219 -8.41 -9.16 -0.70
CA GLU A 219 -6.94 -9.27 -0.65
C GLU A 219 -6.29 -8.97 -2.01
N VAL A 220 -6.96 -9.30 -3.12
CA VAL A 220 -6.42 -9.09 -4.47
C VAL A 220 -6.34 -7.60 -4.81
N SER A 221 -7.41 -6.85 -4.57
CA SER A 221 -7.42 -5.40 -4.79
C SER A 221 -6.47 -4.66 -3.84
N GLU A 222 -6.31 -5.16 -2.61
CA GLU A 222 -5.31 -4.62 -1.69
C GLU A 222 -3.88 -4.82 -2.20
N GLU A 223 -3.56 -6.02 -2.72
CA GLU A 223 -2.26 -6.31 -3.32
C GLU A 223 -2.01 -5.45 -4.56
N MET A 224 -3.01 -5.33 -5.45
CA MET A 224 -2.94 -4.50 -6.65
C MET A 224 -2.74 -3.02 -6.32
N LEU A 225 -3.47 -2.47 -5.34
CA LEU A 225 -3.29 -1.10 -4.88
C LEU A 225 -1.87 -0.86 -4.35
N ASN A 226 -1.38 -1.77 -3.51
CA ASN A 226 -0.04 -1.66 -2.94
C ASN A 226 1.06 -1.77 -4.01
N ALA A 227 0.88 -2.61 -5.03
CA ALA A 227 1.78 -2.73 -6.17
C ALA A 227 1.79 -1.45 -7.01
N ALA A 228 0.61 -0.95 -7.39
CA ALA A 228 0.48 0.26 -8.20
C ALA A 228 1.06 1.50 -7.51
N LEU A 229 0.85 1.66 -6.21
CA LEU A 229 1.45 2.75 -5.44
C LEU A 229 2.98 2.65 -5.37
N ARG A 230 3.53 1.44 -5.31
CA ARG A 230 4.99 1.22 -5.34
C ARG A 230 5.57 1.59 -6.71
N ASP A 231 4.91 1.20 -7.78
CA ASP A 231 5.30 1.55 -9.14
C ASP A 231 5.22 3.06 -9.37
N LYS A 232 4.19 3.73 -8.84
CA LYS A 232 4.06 5.19 -8.85
C LYS A 232 5.26 5.86 -8.19
N MET A 233 5.61 5.44 -6.98
CA MET A 233 6.72 6.01 -6.23
C MET A 233 8.05 5.81 -6.96
N LYS A 234 8.28 4.61 -7.53
CA LYS A 234 9.48 4.30 -8.30
C LYS A 234 9.58 5.16 -9.57
N LEU A 235 8.49 5.29 -10.33
CA LEU A 235 8.42 6.16 -11.51
C LEU A 235 8.76 7.60 -11.15
N LEU A 236 8.14 8.13 -10.09
CA LEU A 236 8.39 9.49 -9.64
C LEU A 236 9.83 9.68 -9.18
N GLN A 237 10.42 8.70 -8.48
CA GLN A 237 11.81 8.75 -8.06
C GLN A 237 12.76 8.81 -9.28
N GLU A 238 12.62 7.86 -10.22
CA GLU A 238 13.45 7.80 -11.43
C GLU A 238 13.41 9.12 -12.20
N PHE A 239 12.21 9.68 -12.40
CA PHE A 239 12.06 10.93 -13.14
C PHE A 239 12.44 12.18 -12.33
N SER A 240 12.43 12.12 -10.99
CA SER A 240 12.90 13.22 -10.14
C SER A 240 14.43 13.38 -10.11
N GLU A 241 15.16 12.42 -10.68
CA GLU A 241 16.62 12.42 -10.77
C GLU A 241 17.15 12.98 -12.09
N TYR A 242 16.40 12.84 -13.20
CA TYR A 242 16.64 13.49 -14.49
C TYR A 242 16.37 15.00 -14.47
#